data_AF-A0A1V5XRR7-F1
#
_entry.id   AF-A0A1V5XRR7-F1
#
_cell.length_a   1.000
_cell.length_b   1.000
_cell.length_c   1.000
_cell.angle_alpha   90.00
_cell.angle_beta   90.00
_cell.angle_gamma   90.00
#
_symmetry.space_group_name_H-M   'P 1'
#
loop_
_entity.id
_entity.type
_entity.pdbx_description
1 polymer ?
#
loop_
_entity_poly.entity_id
_entity_poly.type
_entity_poly.pdbx_seq_one_letter_code
_entity_poly.pdbx_strand_id
1 'polypeptide(L)'
;MRSLSPSWQAVVGDEFDKPYFNKLVAFLRQERSCKTVFPSDDEVFRALDLVPYHDVRVLLLGQDPYHNEGQANGLCFSVRPPTRPPPSLRNIFRELESDLGIPAPKHGDLTAWAHQGVLLLNTVLTVEAHKAASHAGKGWERFTDAVIEALNRRNVPLVFCFWGAHARKKVCLIDTARHPVVQAAHPSPLSQKKFLGSRPFSTINAALVSKGLTAVDWRIP
;
A
#
# COMPACT_ATOMS: atom_id res chain seq x y z
N MET A 1 8.01 10.11 15.56
CA MET A 1 7.06 9.11 15.05
C MET A 1 5.74 9.29 15.76
N ARG A 2 4.72 9.60 14.96
CA ARG A 2 3.36 9.91 15.39
C ARG A 2 2.63 8.66 15.88
N SER A 3 1.58 8.84 16.70
CA SER A 3 0.63 7.79 17.06
C SER A 3 -0.26 7.38 15.87
N LEU A 4 -0.79 6.17 15.89
CA LEU A 4 -1.77 5.72 14.91
C LEU A 4 -3.15 6.35 15.18
N SER A 5 -4.03 6.33 14.18
CA SER A 5 -5.44 6.63 14.40
C SER A 5 -6.06 5.63 15.40
N PRO A 6 -7.10 6.00 16.17
CA PRO A 6 -7.62 5.18 17.27
C PRO A 6 -7.97 3.74 16.86
N SER A 7 -8.55 3.56 15.67
CA SER A 7 -8.93 2.23 15.17
C SER A 7 -7.73 1.32 14.92
N TRP A 8 -6.60 1.89 14.48
CA TRP A 8 -5.36 1.15 14.23
C TRP A 8 -4.54 0.97 15.50
N GLN A 9 -4.51 1.98 16.37
CA GLN A 9 -3.88 1.90 17.69
C GLN A 9 -4.46 0.73 18.50
N ALA A 10 -5.78 0.51 18.44
CA ALA A 10 -6.44 -0.59 19.15
C ALA A 10 -6.05 -2.00 18.67
N VAL A 11 -5.50 -2.16 17.47
CA VAL A 11 -5.26 -3.49 16.86
C VAL A 11 -3.79 -3.81 16.64
N VAL A 12 -2.95 -2.80 16.43
CA VAL A 12 -1.49 -2.97 16.22
C VAL A 12 -0.66 -2.01 17.07
N GLY A 13 -1.27 -1.31 18.03
CA GLY A 13 -0.57 -0.37 18.91
C GLY A 13 0.52 -1.02 19.73
N ASP A 14 0.30 -2.24 20.20
CA ASP A 14 1.27 -3.02 20.98
C ASP A 14 2.56 -3.34 20.21
N GLU A 15 2.56 -3.21 18.87
CA GLU A 15 3.80 -3.32 18.08
C GLU A 15 4.80 -2.22 18.46
N PHE A 16 4.33 -1.04 18.90
CA PHE A 16 5.17 0.12 19.18
C PHE A 16 6.06 -0.11 20.41
N ASP A 17 5.63 -0.95 21.35
CA ASP A 17 6.37 -1.27 22.56
C ASP A 17 7.38 -2.41 22.35
N LYS A 18 7.34 -3.10 21.20
CA LYS A 18 8.21 -4.25 20.94
C LYS A 18 9.65 -3.81 20.66
N PRO A 19 10.67 -4.61 21.07
CA PRO A 19 12.07 -4.25 20.90
C PRO A 19 12.50 -3.96 19.46
N TYR A 20 11.89 -4.62 18.47
CA TYR A 20 12.22 -4.38 17.05
C TYR A 20 11.75 -2.99 16.60
N PHE A 21 10.62 -2.52 17.12
CA PHE A 21 10.04 -1.25 16.75
C PHE A 21 10.79 -0.09 17.41
N ASN A 22 11.22 -0.25 18.66
CA ASN A 22 12.13 0.68 19.32
C ASN A 22 13.46 0.84 18.55
N LYS A 23 14.03 -0.25 18.05
CA LYS A 23 15.21 -0.21 17.17
C LYS A 23 14.93 0.53 15.86
N LEU A 24 13.78 0.28 15.24
CA LEU A 24 13.34 0.99 14.04
C LEU A 24 13.21 2.51 14.28
N VAL A 25 12.59 2.92 15.39
CA VAL A 25 12.43 4.34 15.73
C VAL A 25 13.79 5.00 15.96
N ALA A 26 14.71 4.35 16.68
CA ALA A 26 16.07 4.86 16.88
C ALA A 26 16.83 5.01 15.55
N PHE A 27 16.74 4.01 14.67
CA PHE A 27 17.30 4.06 13.32
C PHE A 27 16.73 5.24 12.51
N LEU A 28 15.40 5.42 12.50
CA LEU A 28 14.77 6.52 11.75
C LEU A 28 15.14 7.90 12.29
N ARG A 29 15.28 8.05 13.62
CA ARG A 29 15.77 9.30 14.24
C ARG A 29 17.19 9.62 13.77
N GLN A 30 18.06 8.62 13.73
CA GLN A 30 19.43 8.78 13.24
C GLN A 30 19.44 9.15 11.74
N GLU A 31 18.70 8.42 10.90
CA GLU A 31 18.63 8.72 9.46
C GLU A 31 18.12 10.13 9.21
N ARG A 32 17.03 10.55 9.86
CA ARG A 32 16.46 11.89 9.70
C ARG A 32 17.35 13.01 10.28
N SER A 33 18.33 12.70 11.12
CA SER A 33 19.24 13.71 11.68
C SER A 33 20.30 14.19 10.68
N CYS A 34 20.61 13.38 9.67
CA CYS A 34 21.70 13.65 8.73
C CYS A 34 21.34 13.42 7.26
N LYS A 35 20.16 12.89 6.96
CA LYS A 35 19.71 12.54 5.60
C LYS A 35 18.27 12.97 5.37
N THR A 36 17.94 13.16 4.09
CA THR A 36 16.56 13.29 3.64
C THR A 36 15.92 11.89 3.58
N VAL A 37 14.83 11.71 4.31
CA VAL A 37 14.06 10.46 4.35
C VAL A 37 12.62 10.73 3.95
N PHE A 38 12.10 9.96 2.99
CA PHE A 38 10.72 10.04 2.52
C PHE A 38 9.84 8.91 3.06
N PRO A 39 8.52 9.12 3.20
CA PRO A 39 7.87 10.44 3.18
C PRO A 39 8.21 11.23 4.45
N SER A 40 7.63 12.43 4.64
CA SER A 40 7.75 13.18 5.89
C SER A 40 7.17 12.38 7.08
N ASP A 41 7.59 12.70 8.33
CA ASP A 41 7.20 11.90 9.52
C ASP A 41 5.69 11.84 9.73
N ASP A 42 4.97 12.90 9.37
CA ASP A 42 3.51 13.00 9.44
C ASP A 42 2.77 12.16 8.39
N GLU A 43 3.47 11.70 7.36
CA GLU A 43 2.89 10.94 6.26
C GLU A 43 3.21 9.44 6.29
N VAL A 44 4.10 9.01 7.18
CA VAL A 44 4.52 7.60 7.30
C VAL A 44 3.32 6.67 7.48
N PHE A 45 2.31 7.09 8.24
CA PHE A 45 1.09 6.32 8.49
C PHE A 45 -0.13 6.81 7.70
N ARG A 46 0.05 7.66 6.68
CA ARG A 46 -1.07 8.27 5.94
C ARG A 46 -2.06 7.24 5.37
N ALA A 47 -1.59 6.07 4.92
CA ALA A 47 -2.48 5.00 4.47
C ALA A 47 -3.44 4.51 5.58
N LEU A 48 -2.93 4.36 6.80
CA LEU A 48 -3.71 3.92 7.96
C LEU A 48 -4.60 5.06 8.50
N ASP A 49 -4.16 6.31 8.38
CA ASP A 49 -4.96 7.47 8.77
C ASP A 49 -6.15 7.70 7.84
N LEU A 50 -5.99 7.49 6.53
CA LEU A 50 -7.07 7.67 5.56
C LEU A 50 -8.10 6.55 5.56
N VAL A 51 -7.71 5.34 5.98
CA VAL A 51 -8.59 4.17 5.96
C VAL A 51 -8.66 3.57 7.36
N PRO A 52 -9.72 3.87 8.14
CA PRO A 52 -9.94 3.24 9.43
C PRO A 52 -9.92 1.71 9.32
N TYR A 53 -9.45 1.04 10.37
CA TYR A 53 -9.26 -0.43 10.36
C TYR A 53 -10.51 -1.21 9.93
N HIS A 54 -11.69 -0.76 10.36
CA HIS A 54 -12.97 -1.40 10.04
C HIS A 54 -13.47 -1.11 8.61
N ASP A 55 -13.00 -0.04 7.99
CA ASP A 55 -13.42 0.39 6.65
C ASP A 55 -12.57 -0.23 5.53
N VAL A 56 -11.48 -0.92 5.87
CA VAL A 56 -10.64 -1.59 4.87
C VAL A 56 -11.45 -2.68 4.15
N ARG A 57 -11.55 -2.55 2.83
CA ARG A 57 -12.22 -3.49 1.90
C ARG A 57 -11.24 -4.16 0.95
N VAL A 58 -10.15 -3.45 0.61
CA VAL A 58 -9.07 -3.94 -0.25
C VAL A 58 -7.74 -3.55 0.39
N LEU A 59 -6.79 -4.48 0.49
CA LEU A 59 -5.39 -4.16 0.78
C LEU A 59 -4.58 -4.27 -0.51
N LEU A 60 -3.96 -3.17 -0.94
CA LEU A 60 -3.00 -3.16 -2.04
C LEU A 60 -1.58 -2.97 -1.48
N LEU A 61 -0.73 -3.99 -1.67
CA LEU A 61 0.66 -3.92 -1.21
C LEU A 61 1.63 -3.41 -2.28
N GLY A 62 2.34 -2.33 -1.95
CA GLY A 62 3.59 -1.95 -2.59
C GLY A 62 4.82 -2.43 -1.80
N GLN A 63 6.00 -2.16 -2.33
CA GLN A 63 7.27 -2.60 -1.73
C GLN A 63 7.84 -1.53 -0.78
N ASP A 64 8.33 -0.43 -1.33
CA ASP A 64 8.92 0.71 -0.64
C ASP A 64 8.39 2.03 -1.22
N PRO A 65 8.48 3.16 -0.49
CA PRO A 65 8.05 4.45 -0.99
C PRO A 65 8.91 4.91 -2.18
N TYR A 66 8.37 5.80 -3.00
CA TYR A 66 9.19 6.48 -3.98
C TYR A 66 10.33 7.26 -3.32
N HIS A 67 11.53 7.15 -3.89
CA HIS A 67 12.75 7.70 -3.30
C HIS A 67 13.16 9.06 -3.87
N ASN A 68 12.39 9.68 -4.76
CA ASN A 68 12.71 11.04 -5.24
C ASN A 68 11.84 12.09 -4.56
N GLU A 69 12.35 13.31 -4.54
CA GLU A 69 11.69 14.49 -3.99
C GLU A 69 10.28 14.68 -4.56
N GLY A 70 9.34 15.03 -3.68
CA GLY A 70 7.94 15.30 -4.04
C GLY A 70 7.12 14.10 -4.50
N GLN A 71 7.65 12.87 -4.41
CA GLN A 71 6.95 11.66 -4.86
C GLN A 71 6.18 10.97 -3.74
N ALA A 72 6.87 10.38 -2.77
CA ALA A 72 6.23 9.58 -1.73
C ALA A 72 5.33 10.45 -0.84
N ASN A 73 4.08 10.00 -0.67
CA ASN A 73 3.06 10.69 0.10
C ASN A 73 2.39 9.78 1.14
N GLY A 74 3.07 8.68 1.52
CA GLY A 74 2.56 7.69 2.48
C GLY A 74 1.55 6.68 1.92
N LEU A 75 1.20 6.74 0.63
CA LEU A 75 0.35 5.77 -0.05
C LEU A 75 1.17 5.02 -1.12
N CYS A 76 1.07 3.69 -1.18
CA CYS A 76 1.77 2.92 -2.20
C CYS A 76 1.34 3.36 -3.61
N PHE A 77 2.30 3.45 -4.52
CA PHE A 77 2.16 3.92 -5.91
C PHE A 77 1.70 5.37 -6.14
N SER A 78 1.13 6.06 -5.16
CA SER A 78 0.57 7.41 -5.30
C SER A 78 1.64 8.51 -5.29
N VAL A 79 1.34 9.60 -6.00
CA VAL A 79 2.08 10.88 -5.94
C VAL A 79 1.10 12.05 -5.94
N ARG A 80 1.40 13.17 -5.27
CA ARG A 80 0.52 14.37 -5.30
C ARG A 80 0.77 15.23 -6.54
N PRO A 81 -0.22 15.96 -7.07
CA PRO A 81 0.05 17.09 -7.96
C PRO A 81 1.05 18.07 -7.33
N PRO A 82 1.96 18.69 -8.11
CA PRO A 82 2.10 18.60 -9.56
C PRO A 82 3.00 17.45 -10.04
N THR A 83 3.40 16.53 -9.15
CA THR A 83 4.31 15.42 -9.49
C THR A 83 3.69 14.51 -10.54
N ARG A 84 4.41 14.31 -11.65
CA ARG A 84 3.96 13.44 -12.73
C ARG A 84 3.92 11.98 -12.26
N PRO A 85 2.88 11.20 -12.64
CA PRO A 85 2.82 9.78 -12.35
C PRO A 85 4.11 9.03 -12.73
N PRO A 86 4.78 8.35 -11.78
CA PRO A 86 5.96 7.54 -12.06
C PRO A 86 5.63 6.37 -13.01
N PRO A 87 6.64 5.72 -13.61
CA PRO A 87 6.42 4.66 -14.60
C PRO A 87 5.48 3.54 -14.14
N SER A 88 5.63 3.09 -12.89
CA SER A 88 4.74 2.08 -12.31
C SER A 88 3.28 2.55 -12.28
N LEU A 89 3.02 3.78 -11.84
CA LEU A 89 1.67 4.33 -11.78
C LEU A 89 1.06 4.55 -13.17
N ARG A 90 1.86 4.94 -14.16
CA ARG A 90 1.38 5.02 -15.55
C ARG A 90 0.96 3.66 -16.10
N ASN A 91 1.67 2.59 -15.72
CA ASN A 91 1.28 1.24 -16.11
C ASN A 91 0.02 0.76 -15.37
N ILE A 92 -0.15 1.14 -14.10
CA ILE A 92 -1.41 0.94 -13.35
C ILE A 92 -2.57 1.62 -14.08
N PHE A 93 -2.42 2.87 -14.52
CA PHE A 93 -3.48 3.58 -15.25
C PHE A 93 -3.75 3.00 -16.65
N ARG A 94 -2.71 2.58 -17.38
CA ARG A 94 -2.89 1.89 -18.67
C ARG A 94 -3.68 0.59 -18.49
N GLU A 95 -3.37 -0.17 -17.44
CA GLU A 95 -4.13 -1.39 -17.14
C GLU A 95 -5.56 -1.08 -16.72
N LEU A 96 -5.77 -0.04 -15.91
CA LEU A 96 -7.10 0.40 -15.50
C LEU A 96 -7.99 0.73 -16.71
N GLU A 97 -7.44 1.47 -17.68
CA GLU A 97 -8.10 1.81 -18.93
C GLU A 97 -8.41 0.56 -19.76
N SER A 98 -7.45 -0.36 -19.90
CA SER A 98 -7.67 -1.61 -20.64
C SER A 98 -8.66 -2.55 -19.96
N ASP A 99 -8.71 -2.58 -18.62
CA ASP A 99 -9.51 -3.53 -17.86
C ASP A 99 -10.97 -3.08 -17.71
N LEU A 100 -11.17 -1.79 -17.42
CA LEU A 100 -12.48 -1.21 -17.07
C LEU A 100 -12.95 -0.11 -18.04
N GLY A 101 -12.16 0.30 -19.04
CA GLY A 101 -12.49 1.41 -19.92
C GLY A 101 -12.45 2.78 -19.24
N ILE A 102 -11.82 2.88 -18.07
CA ILE A 102 -11.71 4.13 -17.30
C ILE A 102 -10.48 4.91 -17.81
N PRO A 103 -10.64 6.14 -18.32
CA PRO A 103 -9.52 6.90 -18.87
C PRO A 103 -8.49 7.23 -17.78
N ALA A 104 -7.21 7.27 -18.17
CA ALA A 104 -6.13 7.63 -17.26
C ALA A 104 -6.32 9.05 -16.69
N PRO A 105 -6.23 9.25 -15.37
CA PRO A 105 -6.40 10.55 -14.75
C PRO A 105 -5.21 11.47 -15.04
N LYS A 106 -5.43 12.78 -14.85
CA LYS A 106 -4.42 13.82 -15.12
C LYS A 106 -3.36 13.94 -14.02
N HIS A 107 -3.53 13.26 -12.89
CA HIS A 107 -2.60 13.26 -11.77
C HIS A 107 -2.44 11.88 -11.13
N GLY A 108 -1.46 11.74 -10.22
CA GLY A 108 -1.14 10.47 -9.58
C GLY A 108 -1.69 10.27 -8.15
N ASP A 109 -2.55 11.17 -7.66
CA ASP A 109 -3.09 11.06 -6.31
C ASP A 109 -4.15 9.96 -6.25
N LEU A 110 -3.93 8.96 -5.40
CA LEU A 110 -4.79 7.79 -5.22
C LEU A 110 -5.68 7.91 -3.97
N THR A 111 -5.73 9.09 -3.35
CA THR A 111 -6.55 9.36 -2.16
C THR A 111 -8.03 9.02 -2.38
N ALA A 112 -8.55 9.20 -3.61
CA ALA A 112 -9.91 8.81 -3.97
C ALA A 112 -10.20 7.30 -3.81
N TRP A 113 -9.19 6.44 -3.99
CA TRP A 113 -9.32 5.01 -3.73
C TRP A 113 -9.27 4.71 -2.23
N ALA A 114 -8.40 5.41 -1.49
CA ALA A 114 -8.29 5.27 -0.04
C ALA A 114 -9.64 5.58 0.66
N HIS A 115 -10.32 6.66 0.26
CA HIS A 115 -11.64 7.02 0.78
C HIS A 115 -12.73 5.97 0.54
N GLN A 116 -12.51 5.00 -0.34
CA GLN A 116 -13.42 3.88 -0.62
C GLN A 116 -13.05 2.59 0.13
N GLY A 117 -12.05 2.63 1.01
CA GLY A 117 -11.59 1.46 1.76
C GLY A 117 -10.44 0.70 1.11
N VAL A 118 -9.75 1.29 0.12
CA VAL A 118 -8.53 0.71 -0.47
C VAL A 118 -7.32 1.14 0.35
N LEU A 119 -6.81 0.24 1.20
CA LEU A 119 -5.62 0.47 1.97
C LEU A 119 -4.37 0.33 1.07
N LEU A 120 -3.74 1.46 0.75
CA LEU A 120 -2.56 1.57 -0.12
C LEU A 120 -1.26 1.51 0.69
N LEU A 121 -0.86 0.33 1.14
CA LEU A 121 0.24 0.13 2.09
C LEU A 121 1.52 -0.35 1.38
N ASN A 122 2.69 0.17 1.76
CA ASN A 122 3.97 -0.44 1.39
C ASN A 122 4.43 -1.41 2.48
N THR A 123 5.21 -2.43 2.13
CA THR A 123 5.87 -3.31 3.13
C THR A 123 7.00 -2.60 3.91
N VAL A 124 7.60 -1.56 3.31
CA VAL A 124 8.55 -0.67 3.95
C VAL A 124 7.98 0.74 3.88
N LEU A 125 7.91 1.47 5.00
CA LEU A 125 7.17 2.75 5.05
C LEU A 125 8.04 3.99 4.89
N THR A 126 9.36 3.84 4.82
CA THR A 126 10.31 4.96 4.65
C THR A 126 11.44 4.59 3.71
N VAL A 127 12.10 5.58 3.12
CA VAL A 127 13.26 5.39 2.25
C VAL A 127 14.19 6.59 2.32
N GLU A 128 15.51 6.37 2.29
CA GLU A 128 16.49 7.45 2.09
C GLU A 128 16.36 8.01 0.68
N ALA A 129 16.45 9.33 0.54
CA ALA A 129 16.39 9.99 -0.76
C ALA A 129 17.40 9.39 -1.75
N HIS A 130 16.91 9.12 -2.96
CA HIS A 130 17.63 8.55 -4.10
C HIS A 130 18.21 7.14 -3.89
N LYS A 131 17.85 6.44 -2.80
CA LYS A 131 18.32 5.08 -2.52
C LYS A 131 17.14 4.13 -2.32
N ALA A 132 16.66 3.55 -3.42
CA ALA A 132 15.62 2.52 -3.39
C ALA A 132 15.93 1.40 -2.39
N ALA A 133 14.94 0.93 -1.65
CA ALA A 133 15.03 -0.13 -0.65
C ALA A 133 16.08 0.10 0.48
N SER A 134 16.58 1.31 0.67
CA SER A 134 17.62 1.64 1.69
C SER A 134 17.21 1.30 3.13
N HIS A 135 15.91 1.34 3.44
CA HIS A 135 15.39 1.02 4.78
C HIS A 135 14.76 -0.38 4.88
N ALA A 136 14.97 -1.24 3.87
CA ALA A 136 14.56 -2.64 3.93
C ALA A 136 15.30 -3.39 5.06
N GLY A 137 14.60 -4.31 5.71
CA GLY A 137 15.14 -5.13 6.81
C GLY A 137 15.37 -4.37 8.11
N LYS A 138 14.88 -3.12 8.23
CA LYS A 138 15.05 -2.30 9.43
C LYS A 138 13.93 -2.47 10.45
N GLY A 139 12.88 -3.23 10.12
CA GLY A 139 11.78 -3.57 11.01
C GLY A 139 10.40 -3.21 10.48
N TRP A 140 10.31 -2.43 9.40
CA TRP A 140 9.03 -2.06 8.80
C TRP A 140 8.23 -3.28 8.35
N GLU A 141 8.89 -4.27 7.74
CA GLU A 141 8.23 -5.45 7.22
C GLU A 141 7.47 -6.20 8.31
N ARG A 142 8.06 -6.29 9.52
CA ARG A 142 7.42 -6.91 10.68
C ARG A 142 6.20 -6.12 11.16
N PHE A 143 6.28 -4.79 11.16
CA PHE A 143 5.13 -3.94 11.49
C PHE A 143 4.00 -4.10 10.46
N THR A 144 4.33 -4.07 9.17
CA THR A 144 3.32 -4.23 8.11
C THR A 144 2.76 -5.64 8.05
N ASP A 145 3.53 -6.66 8.46
CA ASP A 145 3.03 -8.03 8.64
C ASP A 145 1.99 -8.08 9.76
N ALA A 146 2.23 -7.40 10.88
CA ALA A 146 1.23 -7.29 11.96
C ALA A 146 -0.07 -6.61 11.48
N VAL A 147 0.02 -5.60 10.61
CA VAL A 147 -1.14 -4.97 9.95
C VAL A 147 -1.90 -5.96 9.06
N ILE A 148 -1.19 -6.73 8.23
CA ILE A 148 -1.78 -7.75 7.35
C ILE A 148 -2.47 -8.83 8.19
N GLU A 149 -1.80 -9.33 9.21
CA GLU A 149 -2.34 -10.35 10.11
C GLU A 149 -3.56 -9.85 10.90
N ALA A 150 -3.55 -8.60 11.35
CA ALA A 150 -4.72 -8.00 12.00
C ALA A 150 -5.92 -7.98 11.05
N LEU A 151 -5.73 -7.56 9.80
CA LEU A 151 -6.77 -7.60 8.78
C LEU A 151 -7.25 -9.03 8.49
N ASN A 152 -6.34 -9.99 8.39
CA ASN A 152 -6.66 -11.40 8.17
C ASN A 152 -7.48 -12.03 9.33
N ARG A 153 -7.32 -11.52 10.56
CA ARG A 153 -8.13 -11.97 11.70
C ARG A 153 -9.56 -11.43 11.68
N ARG A 154 -9.89 -10.43 10.85
CA ARG A 154 -11.23 -9.81 10.82
C ARG A 154 -12.31 -10.78 10.39
N ASN A 155 -13.46 -10.71 11.06
CA ASN A 155 -14.65 -11.48 10.67
C ASN A 155 -15.24 -11.02 9.33
N VAL A 156 -15.08 -9.74 8.99
CA VAL A 156 -15.50 -9.20 7.70
C VAL A 156 -14.42 -9.52 6.66
N PRO A 157 -14.75 -10.25 5.58
CA PRO A 157 -13.80 -10.55 4.52
C PRO A 157 -13.36 -9.26 3.81
N LEU A 158 -12.17 -9.29 3.22
CA LEU A 158 -11.61 -8.22 2.40
C LEU A 158 -10.75 -8.86 1.31
N VAL A 159 -10.42 -8.10 0.26
CA VAL A 159 -9.59 -8.57 -0.85
C VAL A 159 -8.13 -8.17 -0.65
N PHE A 160 -7.22 -9.13 -0.67
CA PHE A 160 -5.78 -8.88 -0.62
C PHE A 160 -5.17 -8.86 -2.02
N CYS A 161 -4.47 -7.78 -2.36
CA CYS A 161 -3.89 -7.57 -3.68
C CYS A 161 -2.36 -7.58 -3.60
N PHE A 162 -1.75 -8.56 -4.25
CA PHE A 162 -0.30 -8.77 -4.22
C PHE A 162 0.31 -8.67 -5.62
N TRP A 163 0.85 -7.49 -5.93
CA TRP A 163 1.49 -7.22 -7.21
C TRP A 163 3.00 -7.36 -7.11
N GLY A 164 3.55 -8.39 -7.76
CA GLY A 164 4.98 -8.69 -7.75
C GLY A 164 5.41 -9.76 -6.75
N ALA A 165 6.64 -10.25 -6.92
CA ALA A 165 7.13 -11.41 -6.19
C ALA A 165 7.24 -11.18 -4.68
N HIS A 166 7.64 -9.99 -4.24
CA HIS A 166 7.76 -9.66 -2.83
C HIS A 166 6.39 -9.66 -2.13
N ALA A 167 5.40 -8.95 -2.70
CA ALA A 167 4.04 -8.92 -2.18
C ALA A 167 3.41 -10.32 -2.15
N ARG A 168 3.61 -11.14 -3.20
CA ARG A 168 3.05 -12.51 -3.24
C ARG A 168 3.56 -13.43 -2.14
N LYS A 169 4.76 -13.19 -1.59
CA LYS A 169 5.26 -13.96 -0.45
C LYS A 169 4.37 -13.78 0.78
N LYS A 170 3.67 -12.65 0.91
CA LYS A 170 2.76 -12.37 2.04
C LYS A 170 1.46 -13.19 1.98
N VAL A 171 1.22 -13.95 0.91
CA VAL A 171 0.05 -14.84 0.82
C VAL A 171 0.04 -15.90 1.93
N CYS A 172 1.21 -16.28 2.46
CA CYS A 172 1.29 -17.23 3.57
C CYS A 172 0.68 -16.71 4.88
N LEU A 173 0.45 -15.39 4.98
CA LEU A 173 -0.20 -14.76 6.14
C LEU A 173 -1.74 -14.78 6.03
N ILE A 174 -2.29 -15.21 4.89
CA ILE A 174 -3.71 -15.03 4.56
C ILE A 174 -4.45 -16.36 4.63
N ASP A 175 -5.58 -16.36 5.34
CA ASP A 175 -6.59 -17.41 5.22
C ASP A 175 -7.37 -17.19 3.91
N THR A 176 -6.91 -17.88 2.87
CA THR A 176 -7.46 -17.74 1.50
C THR A 176 -8.84 -18.36 1.32
N ALA A 177 -9.32 -19.16 2.28
CA ALA A 177 -10.72 -19.63 2.26
C ALA A 177 -11.68 -18.48 2.61
N ARG A 178 -11.24 -17.59 3.51
CA ARG A 178 -12.02 -16.43 3.96
C ARG A 178 -11.83 -15.23 3.06
N HIS A 179 -10.57 -14.88 2.79
CA HIS A 179 -10.19 -13.65 2.12
C HIS A 179 -9.72 -13.92 0.68
N PRO A 180 -10.41 -13.36 -0.34
CA PRO A 180 -9.94 -13.48 -1.71
C PRO A 180 -8.56 -12.82 -1.88
N VAL A 181 -7.71 -13.46 -2.68
CA VAL A 181 -6.39 -12.93 -3.03
C VAL A 181 -6.31 -12.72 -4.53
N VAL A 182 -6.00 -11.49 -4.95
CA VAL A 182 -5.74 -11.12 -6.34
C VAL A 182 -4.25 -10.90 -6.53
N GLN A 183 -3.64 -11.63 -7.45
CA GLN A 183 -2.20 -11.56 -7.70
C GLN A 183 -1.91 -11.10 -9.12
N ALA A 184 -0.90 -10.27 -9.28
CA ALA A 184 -0.38 -9.85 -10.59
C ALA A 184 1.15 -9.76 -10.55
N ALA A 185 1.77 -9.51 -11.72
CA ALA A 185 3.15 -9.06 -11.74
C ALA A 185 3.28 -7.64 -11.15
N HIS A 186 4.50 -7.16 -10.89
CA HIS A 186 4.67 -5.78 -10.44
C HIS A 186 4.46 -4.82 -11.64
N PRO A 187 3.85 -3.63 -11.45
CA PRO A 187 3.60 -2.69 -12.55
C PRO A 187 4.85 -1.92 -13.03
N SER A 188 6.04 -2.18 -12.48
CA SER A 188 7.28 -1.50 -12.90
C SER A 188 7.65 -1.83 -14.35
N PRO A 189 8.46 -0.97 -15.02
CA PRO A 189 8.89 -1.20 -16.41
C PRO A 189 9.53 -2.58 -16.66
N LEU A 190 10.21 -3.13 -15.64
CA LEU A 190 10.88 -4.43 -15.70
C LEU A 190 9.91 -5.62 -15.83
N SER A 191 8.67 -5.49 -15.34
CA SER A 191 7.67 -6.56 -15.34
C SER A 191 6.33 -6.18 -15.96
N GLN A 192 6.22 -4.96 -16.52
CA GLN A 192 4.97 -4.43 -17.09
C GLN A 192 4.31 -5.37 -18.10
N LYS A 193 5.10 -6.10 -18.90
CA LYS A 193 4.57 -7.04 -19.92
C LYS A 193 3.72 -8.17 -19.31
N LYS A 194 3.96 -8.51 -18.04
CA LYS A 194 3.19 -9.52 -17.28
C LYS A 194 2.09 -8.90 -16.41
N PHE A 195 2.13 -7.58 -16.20
CA PHE A 195 1.09 -6.86 -15.47
C PHE A 195 -0.02 -6.39 -16.39
N LEU A 196 0.33 -5.90 -17.59
CA LEU A 196 -0.63 -5.50 -18.59
C LEU A 196 -1.43 -6.71 -19.09
N GLY A 197 -2.75 -6.59 -19.13
CA GLY A 197 -3.70 -7.66 -19.43
C GLY A 197 -4.02 -8.57 -18.24
N SER A 198 -3.51 -8.30 -17.03
CA SER A 198 -3.80 -9.11 -15.84
C SER A 198 -5.18 -8.83 -15.22
N ARG A 199 -5.83 -7.74 -15.66
CA ARG A 199 -7.19 -7.34 -15.29
C ARG A 199 -7.45 -7.33 -13.77
N PRO A 200 -6.57 -6.71 -12.97
CA PRO A 200 -6.67 -6.81 -11.52
C PRO A 200 -7.89 -6.05 -11.00
N PHE A 201 -8.34 -4.96 -11.62
CA PHE A 201 -9.38 -4.10 -11.08
C PHE A 201 -10.77 -4.73 -11.20
N SER A 202 -11.10 -5.30 -12.37
CA SER A 202 -12.33 -6.06 -12.56
C SER A 202 -12.35 -7.32 -11.69
N THR A 203 -11.21 -8.00 -11.55
CA THR A 203 -11.06 -9.16 -10.67
C THR A 203 -11.27 -8.80 -9.20
N ILE A 204 -10.72 -7.67 -8.73
CA ILE A 204 -10.94 -7.17 -7.36
C ILE A 204 -12.42 -6.88 -7.14
N ASN A 205 -13.08 -6.19 -8.07
CA ASN A 205 -14.50 -5.87 -7.95
C ASN A 205 -15.37 -7.14 -7.93
N ALA A 206 -15.08 -8.13 -8.78
CA ALA A 206 -15.77 -9.42 -8.75
C ALA A 206 -15.55 -10.15 -7.41
N ALA A 207 -14.33 -10.11 -6.86
CA ALA A 207 -14.01 -10.70 -5.57
C ALA A 207 -14.77 -10.01 -4.41
N LEU A 208 -14.87 -8.68 -4.42
CA LEU A 208 -15.68 -7.93 -3.46
C LEU A 208 -17.16 -8.33 -3.53
N VAL A 209 -17.74 -8.33 -4.73
CA VAL A 209 -19.15 -8.66 -4.96
C VAL A 209 -19.46 -10.09 -4.52
N SER A 210 -18.56 -11.06 -4.78
CA SER A 210 -18.74 -12.44 -4.32
C SER A 210 -18.74 -12.61 -2.79
N LYS A 211 -18.23 -11.62 -2.05
CA LYS A 211 -18.29 -11.56 -0.59
C LYS A 211 -19.39 -10.63 -0.07
N GLY A 212 -20.31 -10.19 -0.93
CA GLY A 212 -21.42 -9.30 -0.57
C GLY A 212 -20.99 -7.86 -0.31
N LEU A 213 -19.79 -7.46 -0.75
CA LEU A 213 -19.30 -6.10 -0.62
C LEU A 213 -19.55 -5.34 -1.93
N THR A 214 -19.75 -4.02 -1.82
CA THR A 214 -19.85 -3.15 -3.00
C THR A 214 -18.55 -3.23 -3.83
N ALA A 215 -18.62 -2.92 -5.12
CA ALA A 215 -17.42 -2.72 -5.93
C ALA A 215 -16.69 -1.40 -5.53
N VAL A 216 -15.42 -1.26 -5.90
CA VAL A 216 -14.70 0.01 -5.84
C VAL A 216 -14.93 0.77 -7.14
N ASP A 217 -15.19 2.08 -7.04
CA ASP A 217 -15.14 2.99 -8.17
C ASP A 217 -13.68 3.42 -8.38
N TRP A 218 -13.05 2.89 -9.41
CA TRP A 218 -11.62 3.13 -9.68
C TRP A 218 -11.37 4.47 -10.40
N ARG A 219 -12.41 5.25 -10.71
CA ARG A 219 -12.25 6.59 -11.30
C ARG A 219 -11.58 7.53 -10.29
N ILE A 220 -10.70 8.39 -10.80
CA ILE A 220 -10.06 9.46 -10.03
C ILE A 220 -10.60 10.79 -10.60
N PRO A 221 -11.18 11.66 -9.77
CA PRO A 221 -11.76 12.95 -10.20
C PRO A 221 -10.78 13.89 -10.91
#